data_AF-A0A970PRG0-F1
#
_entry.id   AF-A0A970PRG0-F1
#
_cell.length_a   1.000
_cell.length_b   1.000
_cell.length_c   1.000
_cell.angle_alpha   90.00
_cell.angle_beta   90.00
_cell.angle_gamma   90.00
#
_symmetry.space_group_name_H-M   'P 1'
#
loop_
_entity.id
_entity.type
_entity.pdbx_description
1 polymer ?
#
loop_
_entity_poly.entity_id
_entity_poly.type
_entity_poly.pdbx_seq_one_letter_code
_entity_poly.pdbx_strand_id
1 'polypeptide(L)' 'APGEITDMALHHLDMMAQFKGEARAVIEMRKHLGWYLRGSPGAAQARTRINTAASLGELEGILRGHFLAQASG' A
#
# COMPACT_ATOMS: atom_id res chain seq x y z
N ALA A 1 2.14 11.31 -10.03
CA ALA A 1 2.99 10.28 -10.66
C ALA A 1 3.03 9.03 -9.78
N PRO A 2 3.41 7.84 -10.28
CA PRO A 2 3.51 6.62 -9.47
C PRO A 2 4.33 6.76 -8.18
N GLY A 3 5.42 7.54 -8.21
CA GLY A 3 6.24 7.86 -7.03
C GLY A 3 5.44 8.61 -5.96
N GLU A 4 4.80 9.73 -6.31
CA GLU A 4 4.00 10.54 -5.37
C GLU A 4 2.86 9.75 -4.73
N ILE A 5 2.21 8.84 -5.48
CA ILE A 5 1.15 7.95 -4.95
C ILE A 5 1.74 7.00 -3.91
N THR A 6 2.92 6.43 -4.19
CA THR A 6 3.62 5.52 -3.29
C THR A 6 4.01 6.24 -2.01
N ASP A 7 4.63 7.40 -2.12
CA ASP A 7 5.09 8.18 -0.96
C ASP A 7 3.93 8.59 -0.06
N MET A 8 2.81 9.03 -0.65
CA MET A 8 1.60 9.39 0.09
C MET A 8 0.98 8.18 0.80
N ALA A 9 0.96 7.01 0.16
CA ALA A 9 0.44 5.79 0.74
C ALA A 9 1.30 5.29 1.91
N LEU A 10 2.63 5.36 1.77
CA LEU A 10 3.58 4.98 2.82
C LEU A 10 3.53 5.94 4.00
N HIS A 11 3.43 7.25 3.74
CA HIS A 11 3.27 8.24 4.80
C HIS A 11 1.97 8.02 5.60
N HIS A 12 0.86 7.71 4.94
CA HIS A 12 -0.40 7.38 5.61
C HIS A 12 -0.29 6.09 6.43
N LEU A 13 0.40 5.07 5.91
CA LEU A 13 0.65 3.81 6.64
C LEU A 13 1.42 4.05 7.94
N ASP A 14 2.50 4.83 7.89
CA ASP A 14 3.31 5.20 9.05
C ASP A 14 2.50 6.02 10.08
N MET A 15 1.76 7.04 9.62
CA MET A 15 0.89 7.84 10.49
C MET A 15 -0.15 6.98 11.22
N MET A 16 -0.75 6.01 10.52
CA MET A 16 -1.72 5.09 11.11
C MET A 16 -1.09 4.16 12.15
N ALA A 17 0.13 3.68 11.89
CA ALA A 17 0.89 2.87 12.83
C ALA A 17 1.22 3.66 14.11
N GLN A 18 1.66 4.91 13.96
CA GLN A 18 1.95 5.80 15.09
C GLN A 18 0.71 6.13 15.92
N PHE A 19 -0.43 6.36 15.27
CA PHE A 19 -1.64 6.80 15.97
C PHE A 19 -2.45 5.65 16.59
N LYS A 20 -2.49 4.47 15.94
CA LYS A 20 -3.37 3.35 16.35
C LYS A 20 -2.62 2.08 16.75
N GLY A 21 -1.31 2.06 16.60
CA GLY A 21 -0.49 0.85 16.71
C GLY A 21 -0.52 -0.01 15.44
N GLU A 22 0.54 -0.79 15.25
CA GLU A 22 0.79 -1.52 14.01
C GLU A 22 -0.35 -2.49 13.64
N ALA A 23 -0.83 -3.30 14.58
CA ALA A 23 -1.86 -4.31 14.32
C ALA A 23 -3.16 -3.69 13.77
N ARG A 24 -3.58 -2.55 14.33
CA ARG A 24 -4.76 -1.82 13.84
C ARG A 24 -4.49 -1.13 12.52
N ALA A 25 -3.32 -0.52 12.37
CA ALA A 25 -2.91 0.14 11.13
C ALA A 25 -2.92 -0.84 9.95
N VAL A 26 -2.36 -2.04 10.09
CA VAL A 26 -2.37 -3.06 9.04
C VAL A 26 -3.80 -3.33 8.56
N ILE A 27 -4.72 -3.63 9.45
CA ILE A 27 -6.10 -4.00 9.09
C ILE A 27 -6.82 -2.86 8.39
N GLU A 28 -6.75 -1.65 8.94
CA GLU A 28 -7.47 -0.49 8.42
C GLU A 28 -6.85 0.00 7.10
N MET A 29 -5.53 -0.05 6.98
CA MET A 29 -4.82 0.38 5.79
C MET A 29 -5.08 -0.50 4.57
N ARG A 30 -5.41 -1.80 4.71
CA ARG A 30 -5.77 -2.66 3.55
C ARG A 30 -6.83 -2.01 2.66
N LYS A 31 -7.85 -1.40 3.28
CA LYS A 31 -8.92 -0.68 2.57
C LYS A 31 -8.40 0.58 1.89
N HIS A 32 -7.66 1.42 2.61
CA HIS A 32 -7.13 2.68 2.09
C HIS A 32 -6.17 2.46 0.92
N LEU A 33 -5.26 1.50 1.04
CA LEU A 33 -4.31 1.14 0.00
C LEU A 33 -5.01 0.65 -1.26
N GLY A 34 -6.15 -0.05 -1.14
CA GLY A 34 -6.98 -0.39 -2.29
C GLY A 34 -7.45 0.83 -3.11
N TRP A 35 -7.64 1.99 -2.48
CA TRP A 35 -8.00 3.23 -3.16
C TRP A 35 -6.81 3.90 -3.84
N TYR A 36 -5.63 3.90 -3.22
CA TYR A 36 -4.39 4.42 -3.84
C TYR A 36 -4.05 3.69 -5.13
N LEU A 37 -4.38 2.40 -5.23
CA LEU A 37 -4.10 1.61 -6.42
C LEU A 37 -5.15 1.75 -7.54
N ARG A 38 -6.27 2.44 -7.30
CA ARG A 38 -7.36 2.52 -8.28
C ARG A 38 -6.88 3.15 -9.59
N GLY A 39 -7.13 2.48 -10.71
CA GLY A 39 -6.76 2.95 -12.05
C GLY A 39 -5.33 2.63 -12.48
N SER A 40 -4.50 2.06 -11.59
CA SER A 40 -3.15 1.62 -11.97
C SER A 40 -3.16 0.22 -12.65
N PRO A 41 -2.32 -0.01 -13.67
CA PRO A 41 -2.03 -1.35 -14.19
C PRO A 41 -1.71 -2.35 -13.08
N GLY A 42 -2.26 -3.56 -13.13
CA GLY A 42 -2.00 -4.61 -12.13
C GLY A 42 -2.69 -4.43 -10.78
N ALA A 43 -3.50 -3.39 -10.58
CA ALA A 43 -4.10 -3.07 -9.29
C ALA A 43 -4.93 -4.20 -8.66
N ALA A 44 -5.55 -5.07 -9.47
CA ALA A 44 -6.29 -6.22 -8.96
C ALA A 44 -5.40 -7.21 -8.20
N GLN A 45 -4.23 -7.54 -8.76
CA GLN A 45 -3.28 -8.47 -8.13
C GLN A 45 -2.68 -7.88 -6.86
N ALA A 46 -2.33 -6.59 -6.88
CA ALA A 46 -1.82 -5.91 -5.70
C ALA A 46 -2.87 -5.81 -4.58
N ARG A 47 -4.15 -5.56 -4.91
CA ARG A 47 -5.26 -5.61 -3.92
C ARG A 47 -5.41 -6.98 -3.27
N THR A 48 -5.29 -8.06 -4.03
CA THR A 48 -5.33 -9.43 -3.47
C THR A 48 -4.24 -9.62 -2.42
N ARG A 49 -3.01 -9.20 -2.73
CA ARG A 49 -1.87 -9.29 -1.80
C ARG A 49 -2.05 -8.41 -0.58
N ILE A 50 -2.53 -7.18 -0.75
CA ILE A 50 -2.81 -6.24 0.35
C ILE A 50 -3.82 -6.83 1.33
N ASN A 51 -4.92 -7.40 0.81
CA ASN A 51 -6.00 -7.93 1.65
C ASN A 51 -5.54 -9.05 2.59
N THR A 52 -4.47 -9.77 2.24
CA THR A 52 -3.89 -10.86 3.06
C THR A 52 -2.66 -10.45 3.84
N ALA A 53 -2.17 -9.21 3.72
CA ALA A 53 -0.91 -8.78 4.33
C ALA A 53 -1.03 -8.72 5.86
N ALA A 54 -0.08 -9.31 6.58
CA ALA A 54 -0.07 -9.46 8.03
C ALA A 54 0.78 -8.42 8.77
N SER A 55 1.57 -7.61 8.05
CA SER A 55 2.48 -6.64 8.65
C SER A 55 2.58 -5.33 7.85
N LEU A 56 3.08 -4.28 8.50
CA LEU A 56 3.38 -3.01 7.83
C LEU A 56 4.42 -3.20 6.71
N GLY A 57 5.45 -4.01 6.97
CA GLY A 57 6.50 -4.31 6.00
C GLY A 57 5.98 -5.03 4.75
N GLU A 58 5.01 -5.95 4.90
CA GLU A 58 4.37 -6.57 3.74
C GLU A 58 3.56 -5.56 2.93
N LEU A 59 2.81 -4.68 3.58
CA LEU A 59 2.07 -3.61 2.90
C LEU A 59 3.01 -2.66 2.14
N GLU A 60 4.09 -2.23 2.78
CA GLU A 60 5.12 -1.40 2.15
C GLU A 60 5.76 -2.10 0.94
N GLY A 61 6.16 -3.37 1.09
CA GLY A 61 6.77 -4.15 0.02
C GLY A 61 5.84 -4.33 -1.19
N ILE A 62 4.53 -4.53 -0.94
CA ILE A 62 3.54 -4.61 -2.02
C ILE A 62 3.42 -3.27 -2.74
N LEU A 63 3.33 -2.14 -2.02
CA LEU A 63 3.21 -0.80 -2.61
C LEU A 63 4.43 -0.46 -3.48
N ARG A 64 5.64 -0.61 -2.93
CA ARG A 64 6.87 -0.34 -3.66
C ARG A 64 7.00 -1.23 -4.90
N GLY A 65 6.77 -2.54 -4.74
CA GLY A 65 6.86 -3.49 -5.85
C GLY A 65 5.85 -3.21 -6.97
N HIS A 66 4.63 -2.81 -6.61
CA HIS A 66 3.58 -2.47 -7.57
C HIS A 66 3.95 -1.29 -8.48
N PHE A 67 4.50 -0.22 -7.90
CA PHE A 67 4.82 1.00 -8.66
C PHE A 67 6.22 1.00 -9.29
N LEU A 68 7.19 0.27 -8.74
CA LEU A 68 8.50 0.03 -9.39
C LEU A 68 8.34 -0.72 -10.72
N ALA A 69 7.45 -1.73 -10.76
CA ALA A 69 7.15 -2.47 -11.98
C ALA A 69 6.52 -1.60 -13.09
N GLN A 70 5.91 -0.46 -12.72
CA GLN A 70 5.28 0.47 -13.66
C GLN A 70 6.20 1.61 -14.10
N ALA A 71 7.23 1.95 -13.31
CA ALA A 71 8.24 2.94 -13.69
C ALA A 71 9.25 2.40 -14.70
N SER A 72 9.27 1.07 -14.90
CA SER A 72 10.20 0.36 -15.80
C SER A 72 9.56 0.00 -17.15
N GLY A 73 8.34 0.48 -17.42
CA GLY A 73 7.55 0.16 -18.62
C GLY A 73 7.10 1.40 -19.38
#